data_AF-A0A9P4GW30-F1
#
_entry.id   AF-A0A9P4GW30-F1
#
_cell.length_a   1.000
_cell.length_b   1.000
_cell.length_c   1.000
_cell.angle_alpha   90.00
_cell.angle_beta   90.00
_cell.angle_gamma   90.00
#
_symmetry.space_group_name_H-M   'P 1'
#
loop_
_entity.id
_entity.type
_entity.pdbx_description
1 polymer ?
#
loop_
_entity_poly.entity_id
_entity_poly.type
_entity_poly.pdbx_seq_one_letter_code
_entity_poly.pdbx_strand_id
1 'polypeptide(L)'
;NQGRWDAAEELEVQVMETSKKKLGADHPSTLTSMANLAFTWKAQGRSAEAVVLIRQCVQQRQRVLKASHPDLKSSLAALENWEAE
;
A
#
# COMPACT_ATOMS: atom_id res chain seq x y z
N ASN A 1 8.62 21.49 3.36
CA ASN A 1 8.29 20.06 3.51
C ASN A 1 9.58 19.30 3.70
N GLN A 2 9.98 19.19 4.97
CA GLN A 2 11.30 18.72 5.44
C GLN A 2 11.43 17.22 5.17
N GLY A 3 12.62 16.73 4.80
CA GLY A 3 12.96 15.34 4.44
C GLY A 3 12.70 14.27 5.52
N ARG A 4 11.47 14.19 6.01
CA ARG A 4 10.94 13.12 6.88
C ARG A 4 10.28 12.00 6.08
N TRP A 5 10.19 12.14 4.75
CA TRP A 5 9.61 11.12 3.88
C TRP A 5 10.51 9.89 3.80
N ASP A 6 11.83 10.06 3.80
CA ASP A 6 12.78 8.94 3.79
C ASP A 6 12.69 8.13 5.10
N ALA A 7 12.58 8.82 6.24
CA ALA A 7 12.40 8.18 7.54
C ALA A 7 11.02 7.49 7.67
N ALA A 8 9.97 8.09 7.10
CA ALA A 8 8.65 7.47 7.05
C ALA A 8 8.65 6.22 6.17
N GLU A 9 9.26 6.29 5.00
CA GLU A 9 9.43 5.16 4.09
C GLU A 9 10.19 4.01 4.76
N GLU A 10 11.34 4.29 5.38
CA GLU A 10 12.14 3.26 6.05
C GLU A 10 11.31 2.55 7.13
N LEU A 11 10.57 3.31 7.94
CA LEU A 11 9.71 2.75 8.97
C LEU A 11 8.57 1.91 8.36
N GLU A 12 7.92 2.40 7.31
CA GLU A 12 6.83 1.69 6.64
C GLU A 12 7.30 0.39 5.98
N VAL A 13 8.48 0.39 5.37
CA VAL A 13 9.13 -0.82 4.83
C VAL A 13 9.39 -1.84 5.95
N GLN A 14 9.96 -1.41 7.07
CA GLN A 14 10.22 -2.30 8.22
C GLN A 14 8.92 -2.88 8.79
N VAL A 15 7.86 -2.06 8.92
CA VAL A 15 6.55 -2.50 9.40
C VAL A 15 5.90 -3.48 8.43
N MET A 16 5.97 -3.21 7.13
CA MET A 16 5.45 -4.09 6.09
C MET A 16 6.14 -5.46 6.12
N GLU A 17 7.47 -5.49 6.12
CA GLU A 17 8.24 -6.76 6.13
C GLU A 17 8.05 -7.53 7.45
N THR A 18 8.02 -6.83 8.59
CA THR A 18 7.75 -7.48 9.89
C THR A 18 6.35 -8.08 9.93
N SER A 19 5.34 -7.34 9.44
CA SER A 19 3.95 -7.82 9.38
C SER A 19 3.83 -9.00 8.43
N LYS A 20 4.46 -8.93 7.26
CA LYS A 20 4.52 -10.02 6.29
C LYS A 20 5.13 -11.29 6.87
N LYS A 21 6.20 -11.16 7.67
CA LYS A 21 6.85 -12.29 8.34
C LYS A 21 6.05 -12.87 9.50
N LYS A 22 5.39 -12.03 10.30
CA LYS A 22 4.66 -12.48 11.51
C LYS A 22 3.22 -12.92 11.24
N LEU A 23 2.54 -12.21 10.35
CA LEU A 23 1.09 -12.35 10.11
C LEU A 23 0.80 -12.95 8.73
N GLY A 24 1.78 -12.93 7.82
CA GLY A 24 1.61 -13.33 6.43
C GLY A 24 1.37 -12.16 5.49
N ALA A 25 1.57 -12.40 4.19
CA ALA A 25 1.39 -11.40 3.13
C ALA A 25 -0.08 -10.97 2.97
N ASP A 26 -1.01 -11.88 3.25
CA ASP A 26 -2.46 -11.72 3.08
C ASP A 26 -3.14 -11.04 4.27
N HIS A 27 -2.42 -10.81 5.37
CA HIS A 27 -3.01 -10.24 6.57
C HIS A 27 -3.42 -8.78 6.35
N PRO A 28 -4.61 -8.34 6.79
CA PRO A 28 -5.09 -6.97 6.60
C PRO A 28 -4.09 -5.89 7.03
N SER A 29 -3.41 -6.08 8.17
CA SER A 29 -2.37 -5.14 8.64
C SER A 29 -1.16 -5.04 7.69
N THR A 30 -0.75 -6.14 7.06
CA THR A 30 0.32 -6.14 6.04
C THR A 30 -0.13 -5.33 4.83
N LEU A 31 -1.36 -5.57 4.36
CA LEU A 31 -1.94 -4.88 3.20
C LEU A 31 -2.15 -3.38 3.46
N THR A 32 -2.54 -3.00 4.67
CA THR A 32 -2.62 -1.59 5.08
C THR A 32 -1.25 -0.93 5.11
N SER A 33 -0.21 -1.64 5.58
CA SER A 33 1.16 -1.13 5.57
C SER A 33 1.67 -0.92 4.13
N MET A 34 1.36 -1.84 3.21
CA MET A 34 1.68 -1.69 1.78
C MET A 34 0.99 -0.47 1.16
N ALA A 35 -0.28 -0.23 1.50
CA ALA A 35 -1.01 0.93 1.00
C ALA A 35 -0.40 2.25 1.48
N ASN A 36 -0.04 2.34 2.76
CA ASN A 36 0.60 3.53 3.33
C ASN A 36 1.94 3.84 2.65
N LEU A 37 2.79 2.82 2.46
CA LEU A 37 4.06 2.96 1.75
C LEU A 37 3.87 3.49 0.32
N ALA A 38 2.82 3.03 -0.38
CA ALA A 38 2.50 3.52 -1.71
C ALA A 38 2.12 5.01 -1.70
N PHE A 39 1.33 5.46 -0.71
CA PHE A 39 1.01 6.88 -0.56
C PHE A 39 2.25 7.72 -0.25
N THR A 40 3.16 7.22 0.59
CA THR A 40 4.44 7.87 0.89
C THR A 40 5.28 8.04 -0.37
N TRP A 41 5.41 7.00 -1.19
CA TRP A 41 6.11 7.09 -2.48
C TRP A 41 5.45 8.07 -3.45
N LYS A 42 4.12 8.08 -3.54
CA LYS A 42 3.39 9.07 -4.35
C LYS A 42 3.68 10.50 -3.89
N ALA A 43 3.72 10.75 -2.57
CA ALA A 43 4.06 12.05 -1.99
C ALA A 43 5.52 12.47 -2.25
N GLN A 44 6.43 11.51 -2.41
CA GLN A 44 7.82 11.74 -2.83
C GLN A 44 7.98 11.93 -4.35
N GLY A 45 6.90 11.81 -5.14
CA GLY A 45 6.95 11.89 -6.61
C GLY A 45 7.26 10.56 -7.31
N ARG A 46 7.43 9.46 -6.55
CA ARG A 46 7.68 8.10 -7.06
C ARG A 46 6.37 7.40 -7.46
N SER A 47 5.63 8.02 -8.37
CA SER A 47 4.28 7.56 -8.77
C SER A 47 4.28 6.15 -9.36
N ALA A 48 5.29 5.80 -10.18
CA ALA A 48 5.35 4.48 -10.81
C ALA A 48 5.47 3.34 -9.78
N GLU A 49 6.31 3.54 -8.76
CA GLU A 49 6.53 2.54 -7.70
C GLU A 49 5.30 2.44 -6.79
N ALA A 50 4.66 3.57 -6.48
CA ALA A 50 3.40 3.61 -5.73
C ALA A 50 2.28 2.81 -6.42
N VAL A 51 2.12 2.98 -7.74
CA VAL A 51 1.11 2.26 -8.54
C VAL A 51 1.37 0.75 -8.51
N VAL A 52 2.63 0.32 -8.66
CA VAL A 52 2.97 -1.12 -8.60
C VAL A 52 2.60 -1.70 -7.23
N LEU A 53 2.92 -1.00 -6.14
CA LEU A 53 2.67 -1.49 -4.79
C LEU A 53 1.18 -1.52 -4.45
N ILE A 54 0.41 -0.48 -4.80
CA ILE A 54 -1.04 -0.47 -4.54
C ILE A 54 -1.76 -1.52 -5.39
N ARG A 55 -1.32 -1.78 -6.63
CA ARG A 55 -1.84 -2.86 -7.48
C ARG A 55 -1.64 -4.23 -6.82
N GLN A 56 -0.46 -4.49 -6.26
CA GLN A 56 -0.22 -5.72 -5.49
C GLN A 56 -1.14 -5.81 -4.27
N CYS A 57 -1.32 -4.71 -3.53
CA CYS A 57 -2.23 -4.67 -2.37
C CYS A 57 -3.67 -5.00 -2.76
N VAL A 58 -4.19 -4.43 -3.86
CA VAL A 58 -5.52 -4.74 -4.39
C VAL A 58 -5.65 -6.22 -4.74
N GLN A 59 -4.67 -6.80 -5.44
CA GLN A 59 -4.71 -8.22 -5.81
C GLN A 59 -4.77 -9.15 -4.59
N GLN A 60 -3.99 -8.87 -3.53
CA GLN A 60 -4.06 -9.67 -2.31
C GLN A 60 -5.39 -9.45 -1.57
N ARG A 61 -5.85 -8.19 -1.46
CA ARG A 61 -7.16 -7.87 -0.86
C ARG A 61 -8.31 -8.58 -1.57
N GLN A 62 -8.27 -8.71 -2.90
CA GLN A 62 -9.29 -9.46 -3.66
C GLN A 62 -9.31 -10.96 -3.36
N ARG A 63 -8.16 -11.56 -3.01
CA ARG A 63 -8.09 -12.99 -2.66
C ARG A 63 -8.65 -13.28 -1.27
N VAL A 64 -8.41 -12.38 -0.33
CA VAL A 64 -8.72 -12.57 1.10
C VAL A 64 -10.07 -11.98 1.47
N LEU A 65 -10.43 -10.83 0.89
CA LEU A 65 -11.60 -10.05 1.25
C LEU A 65 -12.69 -10.17 0.17
N LYS A 66 -13.94 -10.22 0.61
CA LYS A 66 -15.09 -10.09 -0.31
C LYS A 66 -15.09 -8.70 -0.94
N ALA A 67 -15.58 -8.60 -2.18
CA ALA A 67 -15.66 -7.36 -2.96
C ALA A 67 -16.32 -6.17 -2.22
N SER A 68 -17.11 -6.42 -1.18
CA SER A 68 -17.79 -5.40 -0.38
C SER A 68 -16.94 -4.76 0.71
N HIS A 69 -15.70 -5.21 0.95
CA HIS A 69 -14.87 -4.69 2.03
C HIS A 69 -14.42 -3.25 1.77
N PRO A 70 -14.56 -2.31 2.74
CA PRO A 70 -14.20 -0.90 2.56
C PRO A 70 -12.74 -0.70 2.15
N ASP A 71 -11.80 -1.42 2.77
CA ASP A 71 -10.37 -1.31 2.43
C ASP A 71 -10.06 -1.71 0.99
N LEU A 72 -10.79 -2.69 0.43
CA LEU A 72 -10.63 -3.08 -0.97
C LEU A 72 -11.13 -1.97 -1.90
N LYS A 73 -12.29 -1.36 -1.58
CA LYS A 73 -12.81 -0.21 -2.34
C LYS A 73 -11.85 0.97 -2.33
N SER A 74 -11.29 1.30 -1.17
CA SER A 74 -10.35 2.42 -1.04
C SER A 74 -9.08 2.20 -1.86
N SER A 75 -8.51 0.99 -1.85
CA SER A 75 -7.33 0.68 -2.67
C SER A 75 -7.63 0.62 -4.17
N LEU A 76 -8.81 0.15 -4.56
CA LEU A 76 -9.24 0.17 -5.96
C LEU A 76 -9.40 1.61 -6.46
N ALA A 77 -10.10 2.47 -5.71
CA ALA A 77 -10.26 3.87 -6.05
C ALA A 77 -8.91 4.60 -6.15
N ALA A 78 -7.98 4.31 -5.24
CA ALA A 78 -6.63 4.86 -5.29
C ALA A 78 -5.87 4.41 -6.54
N LEU A 79 -5.95 3.12 -6.89
CA LEU A 79 -5.32 2.57 -8.10
C LEU A 79 -5.91 3.19 -9.37
N GLU A 80 -7.25 3.25 -9.48
CA GLU A 80 -7.94 3.85 -10.63
C GLU A 80 -7.58 5.32 -10.81
N ASN A 81 -7.54 6.09 -9.72
CA ASN A 81 -7.15 7.49 -9.78
C ASN A 81 -5.69 7.66 -10.24
N TRP A 82 -4.78 6.83 -9.74
CA TRP A 82 -3.35 6.94 -10.09
C TRP A 82 -3.00 6.39 -11.46
N GLU A 83 -3.79 5.45 -12.01
CA GLU A 83 -3.64 4.96 -13.39
C GLU A 83 -4.26 5.92 -14.42
N ALA A 84 -5.15 6.81 -14.00
CA ALA A 84 -5.79 7.82 -14.85
C ALA A 84 -5.05 9.17 -14.91
N GLU A 85 -4.04 9.36 -14.04
CA GLU A 85 -3.12 10.52 -14.03
C GLU A 85 -1.99 10.37 -15.06
#